data_AF-Q64709-F1
#
_entry.id   AF-Q64709-F1
#
_cell.length_a   1.000
_cell.length_b   1.000
_cell.length_c   1.000
_cell.angle_alpha   90.00
_cell.angle_beta   90.00
_cell.angle_gamma   90.00
#
_symmetry.space_group_name_H-M   'P 1'
#
loop_
_entity.id
_entity.type
_entity.pdbx_description
1 polymer ?
#
loop_
_entity_poly.entity_id
_entity_poly.type
_entity_poly.pdbx_seq_one_letter_code
_entity_poly.pdbx_strand_id
1 'polypeptide(L)'
;MEKMSRQLPLNPTFIPPPYGVLRSLLENPLKLPLHPEDAFSKDRDKGKKLDDGSNSPTVPQSAFLGPTLWDKTLPYDGDTFQLEYMDLEEFLSENGIPPSPSQHDHSPHPPGLQPASSTAPSVMDLSSRATAPLHPGIPSPNCMQNPIRPGQLLPANRNTPSPIDPDTIQVPVGYEPDPADLALSSIPGPEMFDPRKRKFSEEELKPQPMIKKARKVFIPDDLKDDKYWARRRKNNMAAKRSRDARRLKENQIAIRASFLEKENSALRQEVADLRKELGKCKNILAKYEARHGPL
;
A
#
# COMPACT_ATOMS: atom_id res chain seq x y z
N MET A 1 -9.05 22.82 52.02
CA MET A 1 -8.87 21.40 52.40
C MET A 1 -7.45 21.02 52.05
N GLU A 2 -6.60 20.89 53.06
CA GLU A 2 -5.17 20.55 52.95
C GLU A 2 -4.96 19.24 52.17
N LYS A 3 -4.19 19.28 51.08
CA LYS A 3 -3.72 18.07 50.38
C LYS A 3 -2.31 17.74 50.87
N MET A 4 -2.23 16.67 51.65
CA MET A 4 -1.00 16.08 52.15
C MET A 4 -0.25 15.40 50.99
N SER A 5 0.97 15.85 50.71
CA SER A 5 1.89 15.20 49.77
C SER A 5 2.37 13.87 50.35
N ARG A 6 2.03 12.75 49.72
CA ARG A 6 2.71 11.46 49.96
C ARG A 6 3.61 11.17 48.76
N GLN A 7 4.91 11.22 49.01
CA GLN A 7 5.94 10.66 48.13
C GLN A 7 5.89 9.12 48.22
N LEU A 8 6.34 8.43 47.15
CA LEU A 8 6.89 7.05 47.05
C LEU A 8 6.30 6.29 45.83
N PRO A 9 6.98 5.26 45.28
CA PRO A 9 8.39 5.16 44.89
C PRO A 9 8.54 4.81 43.38
N LEU A 10 9.47 5.45 42.67
CA LEU A 10 9.78 5.13 41.27
C LEU A 10 10.40 3.73 41.16
N ASN A 11 9.93 2.96 40.17
CA ASN A 11 10.42 1.64 39.84
C ASN A 11 11.93 1.71 39.47
N PRO A 12 12.84 1.02 40.19
CA PRO A 12 14.29 1.21 40.05
C PRO A 12 14.88 0.70 38.73
N THR A 13 14.08 0.11 37.84
CA THR A 13 14.53 -0.46 36.57
C THR A 13 14.22 0.42 35.36
N PHE A 14 13.46 1.52 35.51
CA PHE A 14 13.21 2.45 34.41
C PHE A 14 14.30 3.53 34.38
N ILE A 15 15.33 3.29 33.55
CA ILE A 15 16.31 4.32 33.22
C ILE A 15 15.71 5.12 32.04
N PRO A 16 15.28 6.37 32.24
CA PRO A 16 14.79 7.19 31.13
C PRO A 16 15.91 7.35 30.10
N PRO A 17 15.66 7.06 28.82
CA PRO A 17 16.67 7.25 27.79
C PRO A 17 17.04 8.74 27.68
N PRO A 18 18.30 9.08 27.36
CA PRO A 18 18.76 10.48 27.27
C PRO A 18 18.12 11.27 26.12
N TYR A 19 17.25 10.63 25.34
CA TYR A 19 16.49 11.21 24.24
C TYR A 19 15.03 10.74 24.42
N GLY A 20 14.07 11.67 24.34
CA GLY A 20 12.66 11.45 24.70
C GLY A 20 12.01 10.16 24.15
N VAL A 21 10.96 9.72 24.84
CA VAL A 21 10.26 8.44 24.60
C VAL A 21 9.87 8.23 23.13
N LEU A 22 9.44 9.28 22.44
CA LEU A 22 9.07 9.22 21.00
C LEU A 22 10.26 8.85 20.12
N ARG A 23 11.44 9.41 20.40
CA ARG A 23 12.63 9.12 19.61
C ARG A 23 13.07 7.67 19.79
N SER A 24 13.01 7.17 21.02
CA SER A 24 13.33 5.78 21.34
C SER A 24 12.38 4.80 20.63
N LEU A 25 11.08 5.09 20.61
CA LEU A 25 10.08 4.27 19.89
C LEU A 25 10.27 4.29 18.36
N LEU A 26 10.68 5.43 17.80
CA LEU A 26 10.92 5.59 16.36
C LEU A 26 12.21 4.91 15.90
N GLU A 27 13.26 4.96 16.72
CA GLU A 27 14.55 4.31 16.41
C GLU A 27 14.50 2.80 16.64
N ASN A 28 13.69 2.33 17.60
CA ASN A 28 13.51 0.91 17.91
C ASN A 28 12.03 0.56 18.01
N PRO A 29 11.35 0.27 16.88
CA PRO A 29 9.99 -0.24 16.93
C PRO A 29 10.03 -1.60 17.66
N LEU A 30 9.49 -1.64 18.88
CA LEU A 30 9.30 -2.89 19.62
C LEU A 30 8.48 -3.83 18.73
N LYS A 31 9.09 -4.95 18.32
CA LYS A 31 8.38 -6.04 17.65
C LYS A 31 7.49 -6.70 18.71
N LEU A 32 6.28 -6.19 18.90
CA LEU A 32 5.24 -6.92 19.61
C LEU A 32 5.01 -8.24 18.86
N PRO A 33 5.10 -9.41 19.53
CA PRO A 33 4.73 -10.68 18.94
C PRO A 33 3.20 -10.67 18.70
N LEU A 34 2.79 -10.43 17.47
CA LEU A 34 1.43 -10.72 17.02
C LEU A 34 1.42 -12.18 16.56
N HIS A 35 1.27 -13.12 17.49
CA HIS A 35 0.99 -14.52 17.20
C HIS A 35 -0.47 -14.80 17.57
N PRO A 36 -1.40 -14.90 16.60
CA PRO A 36 -2.77 -15.29 16.87
C PRO A 36 -2.92 -16.80 16.67
N GLU A 37 -2.19 -17.62 17.43
CA GLU A 37 -2.41 -19.07 17.45
C GLU A 37 -2.22 -19.56 18.88
N ASP A 38 -3.08 -20.46 19.33
CA ASP A 38 -3.04 -21.21 20.60
C ASP A 38 -3.69 -20.55 21.85
N ALA A 39 -5.02 -20.39 21.84
CA ALA A 39 -5.79 -20.29 23.09
C ALA A 39 -7.22 -20.88 22.97
N PHE A 40 -7.36 -22.08 22.39
CA PHE A 40 -8.57 -22.90 22.54
C PHE A 40 -8.22 -24.30 23.01
N SER A 41 -8.10 -24.46 24.32
CA SER A 41 -8.29 -25.73 25.00
C SER A 41 -8.46 -25.43 26.49
N LYS A 42 -9.64 -25.74 27.03
CA LYS A 42 -9.81 -26.62 28.19
C LYS A 42 -11.19 -26.44 28.85
N ASP A 43 -11.96 -27.52 28.78
CA ASP A 43 -12.98 -27.99 29.73
C ASP A 43 -14.19 -27.09 30.07
N ARG A 44 -15.40 -27.49 29.61
CA ARG A 44 -16.37 -28.26 30.43
C ARG A 44 -17.73 -28.44 29.76
N ASP A 45 -18.15 -29.70 29.76
CA ASP A 45 -19.50 -30.27 29.66
C ASP A 45 -20.70 -29.38 30.04
N LYS A 46 -21.70 -29.32 29.15
CA LYS A 46 -23.05 -29.91 29.34
C LYS A 46 -23.94 -29.59 28.14
N GLY A 47 -24.43 -30.63 27.48
CA GLY A 47 -25.19 -30.53 26.24
C GLY A 47 -26.65 -30.11 26.40
N LYS A 48 -27.24 -29.70 25.27
CA LYS A 48 -28.60 -30.09 24.88
C LYS A 48 -28.77 -29.93 23.37
N LYS A 49 -29.26 -31.01 22.73
CA LYS A 49 -29.64 -31.17 21.33
C LYS A 49 -30.59 -30.09 20.82
N LEU A 50 -30.57 -29.88 19.49
CA LEU A 50 -31.68 -29.76 18.50
C LEU A 50 -31.03 -29.17 17.21
N ASP A 51 -30.56 -29.98 16.25
CA ASP A 51 -31.26 -30.51 15.07
C ASP A 51 -32.04 -29.48 14.24
N ASP A 52 -31.49 -29.10 13.09
CA ASP A 52 -32.07 -29.27 11.74
C ASP A 52 -31.44 -28.25 10.75
N GLY A 53 -31.17 -28.73 9.53
CA GLY A 53 -30.39 -28.02 8.52
C GLY A 53 -31.20 -27.05 7.67
N SER A 54 -30.57 -25.95 7.27
CA SER A 54 -30.81 -25.41 5.93
C SER A 54 -29.61 -24.59 5.44
N ASN A 55 -29.30 -24.84 4.18
CA ASN A 55 -28.23 -24.27 3.37
C ASN A 55 -28.32 -22.73 3.29
N SER A 56 -27.27 -22.01 3.68
CA SER A 56 -27.06 -20.61 3.27
C SER A 56 -25.55 -20.36 3.12
N PRO A 57 -25.08 -19.82 1.99
CA PRO A 57 -23.66 -19.68 1.71
C PRO A 57 -23.04 -18.68 2.70
N THR A 58 -22.01 -19.13 3.40
CA THR A 58 -21.15 -18.35 4.29
C THR A 58 -20.56 -17.15 3.53
N VAL A 59 -21.14 -15.97 3.76
CA VAL A 59 -20.51 -14.69 3.41
C VAL A 59 -19.25 -14.56 4.27
N PRO A 60 -18.04 -14.39 3.70
CA PRO A 60 -16.87 -14.13 4.51
C PRO A 60 -17.07 -12.81 5.26
N GLN A 61 -17.19 -12.90 6.59
CA GLN A 61 -17.26 -11.73 7.46
C GLN A 61 -15.96 -10.94 7.28
N SER A 62 -16.10 -9.84 6.53
CA SER A 62 -15.11 -8.79 6.39
C SER A 62 -14.53 -8.41 7.77
N ALA A 63 -13.21 -8.23 7.83
CA ALA A 63 -12.41 -7.77 8.96
C ALA A 63 -12.76 -6.33 9.43
N PHE A 64 -14.03 -6.08 9.73
CA PHE A 64 -14.52 -4.83 10.28
C PHE A 64 -14.32 -4.82 11.80
N LEU A 65 -13.10 -4.49 12.22
CA LEU A 65 -12.72 -4.25 13.62
C LEU A 65 -13.17 -2.86 14.13
N GLY A 66 -14.21 -2.26 13.52
CA GLY A 66 -14.58 -0.86 13.73
C GLY A 66 -14.92 -0.56 15.19
N PRO A 67 -16.14 -0.80 15.68
CA PRO A 67 -16.50 -0.42 17.04
C PRO A 67 -15.84 -1.31 18.11
N THR A 68 -15.54 -2.58 17.80
CA THR A 68 -15.02 -3.54 18.78
C THR A 68 -13.62 -3.23 19.32
N LEU A 69 -12.82 -2.41 18.63
CA LEU A 69 -11.50 -1.99 19.13
C LEU A 69 -11.59 -0.77 20.05
N TRP A 70 -12.62 0.08 19.89
CA TRP A 70 -12.77 1.34 20.63
C TRP A 70 -13.82 1.26 21.74
N ASP A 71 -14.81 0.37 21.62
CA ASP A 71 -15.88 0.17 22.61
C ASP A 71 -15.54 -0.93 23.62
N LYS A 72 -14.50 -1.74 23.36
CA LYS A 72 -13.94 -2.70 24.31
C LYS A 72 -12.62 -2.18 24.89
N THR A 73 -12.69 -0.98 25.44
CA THR A 73 -11.66 -0.50 26.36
C THR A 73 -11.63 -1.50 27.52
N LEU A 74 -10.51 -2.21 27.62
CA LEU A 74 -9.90 -2.84 28.81
C LEU A 74 -10.88 -3.24 29.93
N PRO A 75 -10.91 -4.53 30.34
CA PRO A 75 -11.72 -4.98 31.48
C PRO A 75 -11.59 -3.98 32.63
N TYR A 76 -12.69 -3.30 32.93
CA TYR A 76 -12.83 -2.42 34.09
C TYR A 76 -12.91 -3.35 35.31
N ASP A 77 -11.77 -3.91 35.70
CA ASP A 77 -11.59 -4.40 37.05
C ASP A 77 -11.21 -3.18 37.87
N GLY A 78 -12.13 -2.75 38.72
CA GLY A 78 -12.23 -1.41 39.31
C GLY A 78 -11.02 -0.94 40.12
N ASP A 79 -9.97 -1.76 40.24
CA ASP A 79 -8.88 -1.56 41.20
C ASP A 79 -7.47 -1.57 40.57
N THR A 80 -7.31 -1.69 39.23
CA THR A 80 -5.96 -1.79 38.60
C THR A 80 -5.68 -0.81 37.44
N PHE A 81 -6.69 -0.22 36.78
CA PHE A 81 -6.46 0.78 35.73
C PHE A 81 -6.63 2.20 36.27
N GLN A 82 -5.52 2.87 36.57
CA GLN A 82 -5.53 4.32 36.75
C GLN A 82 -5.43 4.98 35.38
N LEU A 83 -6.55 5.53 34.90
CA LEU A 83 -6.55 6.40 33.74
C LEU A 83 -5.84 7.71 34.12
N GLU A 84 -4.55 7.77 33.87
CA GLU A 84 -3.76 8.99 34.06
C GLU A 84 -3.91 9.86 32.80
N TYR A 85 -4.44 11.05 32.98
CA TYR A 85 -4.50 12.04 31.91
C TYR A 85 -3.07 12.54 31.67
N MET A 86 -2.45 12.04 30.61
CA MET A 86 -1.16 12.57 30.14
C MET A 86 -1.36 14.02 29.70
N ASP A 87 -0.62 14.95 30.31
CA ASP A 87 -0.58 16.33 29.85
C ASP A 87 0.13 16.37 28.49
N LEU A 88 -0.63 16.68 27.44
CA LEU A 88 -0.11 16.72 26.08
C LEU A 88 0.93 17.84 25.91
N GLU A 89 0.81 18.94 26.66
CA GLU A 89 1.78 20.03 26.61
C GLU A 89 3.11 19.59 27.22
N GLU A 90 3.07 18.90 28.37
CA GLU A 90 4.24 18.30 29.01
C GLU A 90 4.90 17.25 28.10
N PHE A 91 4.12 16.32 27.54
CA PHE A 91 4.62 15.28 26.64
C PHE A 91 5.26 15.85 25.36
N LEU A 92 4.63 16.86 24.74
CA LEU A 92 5.17 17.48 23.53
C LEU A 92 6.46 18.26 23.85
N SER A 93 6.50 18.96 24.97
CA SER A 93 7.69 19.69 25.42
C SER A 93 8.88 18.77 25.74
N GLU A 94 8.64 17.61 26.39
CA GLU A 94 9.67 16.59 26.67
C GLU A 94 10.28 16.02 25.39
N ASN A 95 9.48 15.91 24.32
CA ASN A 95 9.91 15.38 23.03
C ASN A 95 10.34 16.47 22.03
N GLY A 96 10.51 17.72 22.48
CA GLY A 96 11.02 18.82 21.67
C GLY A 96 10.07 19.29 20.56
N ILE A 97 8.76 19.04 20.70
CA ILE A 97 7.74 19.49 19.76
C ILE A 97 7.17 20.82 20.27
N PRO A 98 7.33 21.94 19.53
CA PRO A 98 6.86 23.24 20.00
C PRO A 98 5.32 23.27 20.09
N PRO A 99 4.74 23.93 21.11
CA PRO A 99 3.31 24.16 21.14
C PRO A 99 2.84 24.87 19.88
N SER A 100 1.68 24.47 19.37
CA SER A 100 1.01 25.21 18.30
C SER A 100 0.88 26.68 18.72
N PRO A 101 1.14 27.66 17.83
CA PRO A 101 0.91 29.06 18.16
C PRO A 101 -0.55 29.23 18.58
N SER A 102 -0.74 29.65 19.82
CA SER A 102 -2.00 29.91 20.46
C SER A 102 -2.83 30.87 19.61
N GLN A 103 -3.93 30.37 19.04
CA GLN A 103 -5.05 31.22 18.62
C GLN A 103 -5.88 31.57 19.87
N HIS A 104 -5.27 32.31 20.79
CA HIS A 104 -5.96 32.86 21.94
C HIS A 104 -5.38 34.23 22.24
N ASP A 105 -5.90 35.25 21.56
CA ASP A 105 -6.02 36.54 22.20
C ASP A 105 -7.31 37.22 21.76
N HIS A 106 -8.18 37.39 22.75
CA HIS A 106 -9.33 38.25 22.71
C HIS A 106 -8.85 39.70 22.51
N SER A 107 -9.45 40.43 21.58
CA SER A 107 -9.38 41.89 21.58
C SER A 107 -10.77 42.46 21.32
N PRO A 108 -11.25 43.38 22.17
CA PRO A 108 -12.55 44.03 21.98
C PRO A 108 -12.45 45.12 20.90
N HIS A 109 -13.57 45.31 20.20
CA HIS A 109 -13.83 46.34 19.19
C HIS A 109 -13.36 47.76 19.55
N PRO A 110 -13.14 48.60 18.52
CA PRO A 110 -13.93 49.84 18.44
C PRO A 110 -14.63 50.02 17.06
N PRO A 111 -15.57 50.98 16.95
CA PRO A 111 -16.57 51.01 15.87
C PRO A 111 -16.22 51.95 14.71
N GLY A 112 -16.80 51.66 13.55
CA GLY A 112 -17.10 52.66 12.51
C GLY A 112 -16.16 52.69 11.31
N LEU A 113 -16.65 52.23 10.15
CA LEU A 113 -17.12 53.09 9.05
C LEU A 113 -17.34 52.29 7.76
N GLN A 114 -18.64 52.11 7.44
CA GLN A 114 -19.33 52.16 6.15
C GLN A 114 -18.97 51.24 4.96
N PRO A 115 -19.99 50.80 4.17
CA PRO A 115 -19.86 49.79 3.13
C PRO A 115 -19.87 50.37 1.70
N ALA A 116 -19.04 49.82 0.81
CA ALA A 116 -19.14 49.98 -0.65
C ALA A 116 -18.44 48.76 -1.29
N SER A 117 -19.18 47.75 -1.74
CA SER A 117 -19.73 47.56 -3.10
C SER A 117 -18.69 47.12 -4.15
N SER A 118 -19.02 46.00 -4.83
CA SER A 118 -18.42 45.49 -6.07
C SER A 118 -17.00 44.89 -5.92
N THR A 119 -16.61 43.71 -6.43
CA THR A 119 -16.97 42.93 -7.62
C THR A 119 -16.55 41.46 -7.42
N ALA A 120 -17.23 40.53 -8.10
CA ALA A 120 -17.02 39.09 -8.04
C ALA A 120 -15.64 38.63 -8.56
N PRO A 121 -15.02 37.53 -8.05
CA PRO A 121 -13.97 36.86 -8.79
C PRO A 121 -14.59 35.93 -9.83
N SER A 122 -14.25 36.22 -11.07
CA SER A 122 -14.46 35.45 -12.29
C SER A 122 -14.08 33.98 -12.13
N VAL A 123 -14.92 33.10 -12.69
CA VAL A 123 -14.65 31.67 -12.84
C VAL A 123 -13.54 31.48 -13.89
N MET A 124 -12.40 30.92 -13.49
CA MET A 124 -11.38 30.51 -14.45
C MET A 124 -11.74 29.13 -15.02
N ASP A 125 -11.94 29.11 -16.34
CA ASP A 125 -12.06 27.94 -17.20
C ASP A 125 -10.71 27.20 -17.30
N LEU A 126 -10.70 25.92 -16.92
CA LEU A 126 -9.53 25.02 -17.01
C LEU A 126 -9.56 24.29 -18.35
N SER A 127 -9.44 25.05 -19.44
CA SER A 127 -9.35 24.51 -20.79
C SER A 127 -8.19 25.16 -21.54
N SER A 128 -6.94 24.77 -21.25
CA SER A 128 -5.84 24.95 -22.21
C SER A 128 -4.58 24.15 -21.85
N ARG A 129 -4.34 23.13 -22.69
CA ARG A 129 -3.08 22.90 -23.41
C ARG A 129 -1.84 22.54 -22.58
N ALA A 130 -1.61 21.22 -22.57
CA ALA A 130 -0.32 20.57 -22.37
C ALA A 130 0.85 21.36 -22.97
N THR A 131 1.79 21.78 -22.12
CA THR A 131 3.16 22.13 -22.51
C THR A 131 4.06 21.69 -21.37
N ALA A 132 4.81 20.61 -21.59
CA ALA A 132 5.77 20.06 -20.64
C ALA A 132 7.02 20.96 -20.59
N PRO A 133 7.60 21.23 -19.40
CA PRO A 133 9.00 21.64 -19.28
C PRO A 133 9.89 20.40 -19.16
N LEU A 134 10.86 20.32 -20.07
CA LEU A 134 11.93 19.34 -20.15
C LEU A 134 12.72 19.27 -18.83
N HIS A 135 12.91 18.06 -18.31
CA HIS A 135 13.85 17.78 -17.21
C HIS A 135 15.21 17.38 -17.83
N PRO A 136 16.36 17.89 -17.33
CA PRO A 136 17.66 17.45 -17.81
C PRO A 136 17.93 16.02 -17.33
N GLY A 137 18.37 15.18 -18.26
CA GLY A 137 18.63 13.76 -18.06
C GLY A 137 19.83 13.47 -17.17
N ILE A 138 19.67 12.45 -16.32
CA ILE A 138 20.76 11.77 -15.62
C ILE A 138 21.37 10.77 -16.62
N PRO A 139 22.68 10.83 -16.91
CA PRO A 139 23.33 9.85 -17.77
C PRO A 139 23.55 8.55 -16.97
N SER A 140 22.94 7.44 -17.43
CA SER A 140 23.33 6.10 -17.00
C SER A 140 24.74 5.77 -17.48
N PRO A 141 25.61 5.18 -16.65
CA PRO A 141 26.96 4.84 -17.07
C PRO A 141 26.96 3.53 -17.86
N ASN A 142 27.67 3.55 -18.99
CA ASN A 142 28.36 2.41 -19.62
C ASN A 142 27.53 1.17 -20.00
N CYS A 143 26.87 1.21 -21.15
CA CYS A 143 26.75 0.04 -22.02
C CYS A 143 27.73 0.25 -23.19
N MET A 144 28.76 -0.59 -23.26
CA MET A 144 29.76 -0.58 -24.33
C MET A 144 29.09 -0.76 -25.69
N GLN A 145 28.92 0.34 -26.41
CA GLN A 145 28.55 0.39 -27.82
C GLN A 145 29.75 -0.10 -28.64
N ASN A 146 29.76 -1.38 -29.02
CA ASN A 146 30.68 -1.87 -30.03
C ASN A 146 30.30 -1.22 -31.38
N PRO A 147 31.21 -0.49 -32.06
CA PRO A 147 30.94 0.00 -33.40
C PRO A 147 30.98 -1.20 -34.37
N ILE A 148 29.82 -1.57 -34.90
CA ILE A 148 29.71 -2.53 -35.99
C ILE A 148 30.37 -1.91 -37.22
N ARG A 149 31.54 -2.45 -37.57
CA ARG A 149 32.31 -2.12 -38.78
C ARG A 149 31.47 -2.50 -40.02
N PRO A 150 31.26 -1.61 -40.99
CA PRO A 150 30.64 -2.00 -42.25
C PRO A 150 31.67 -2.76 -43.10
N GLY A 151 31.37 -4.01 -43.47
CA GLY A 151 32.10 -4.67 -44.56
C GLY A 151 32.86 -5.96 -44.24
N GLN A 152 32.26 -6.91 -43.53
CA GLN A 152 32.65 -8.32 -43.69
C GLN A 152 31.44 -9.14 -44.10
N LEU A 153 31.44 -9.57 -45.37
CA LEU A 153 30.55 -10.56 -45.96
C LEU A 153 30.77 -11.89 -45.23
N LEU A 154 30.02 -12.14 -44.15
CA LEU A 154 29.93 -13.47 -43.56
C LEU A 154 29.04 -14.35 -44.47
N PRO A 155 29.40 -15.62 -44.70
CA PRO A 155 28.67 -16.50 -45.60
C PRO A 155 27.21 -16.62 -45.16
N ALA A 156 26.28 -16.43 -46.10
CA ALA A 156 24.83 -16.33 -45.92
C ALA A 156 24.13 -17.64 -45.48
N ASN A 157 24.85 -18.57 -44.83
CA ASN A 157 24.36 -19.90 -44.48
C ASN A 157 24.27 -20.16 -42.97
N ARG A 158 24.23 -19.11 -42.14
CA ARG A 158 23.85 -19.30 -40.72
C ARG A 158 22.33 -19.39 -40.65
N ASN A 159 21.82 -20.59 -40.36
CA ASN A 159 20.47 -20.83 -39.85
C ASN A 159 20.31 -20.18 -38.46
N THR A 160 20.40 -18.85 -38.36
CA THR A 160 19.97 -18.13 -37.16
C THR A 160 18.45 -18.07 -37.18
N PRO A 161 17.75 -18.64 -36.17
CA PRO A 161 16.31 -18.45 -36.09
C PRO A 161 16.00 -16.95 -36.08
N SER A 162 14.92 -16.55 -36.78
CA SER A 162 14.44 -15.18 -36.76
C SER A 162 14.22 -14.69 -35.33
N PRO A 163 14.38 -13.39 -35.04
CA PRO A 163 14.13 -12.85 -33.71
C PRO A 163 12.74 -13.28 -33.22
N ILE A 164 12.71 -14.01 -32.10
CA ILE A 164 11.46 -14.45 -31.46
C ILE A 164 10.87 -13.23 -30.74
N ASP A 165 9.59 -12.97 -30.97
CA ASP A 165 8.85 -11.97 -30.21
C ASP A 165 8.76 -12.42 -28.74
N PRO A 166 9.31 -11.65 -27.77
CA PRO A 166 9.29 -12.03 -26.36
C PRO A 166 7.86 -12.23 -25.81
N ASP A 167 6.86 -11.56 -26.39
CA ASP A 167 5.47 -11.69 -25.96
C ASP A 167 4.81 -13.01 -26.41
N THR A 168 5.43 -13.72 -27.35
CA THR A 168 4.94 -15.03 -27.84
C THR A 168 5.47 -16.19 -26.98
N ILE A 169 6.51 -15.95 -26.16
CA ILE A 169 7.12 -16.98 -25.32
C ILE A 169 6.16 -17.33 -24.18
N GLN A 170 5.64 -18.56 -24.20
CA GLN A 170 4.77 -19.10 -23.15
C GLN A 170 5.45 -20.29 -22.50
N VAL A 171 5.70 -20.19 -21.20
CA VAL A 171 6.19 -21.30 -20.39
C VAL A 171 5.01 -21.93 -19.66
N PRO A 172 4.95 -23.26 -19.52
CA PRO A 172 3.97 -23.90 -18.65
C PRO A 172 4.16 -23.43 -17.19
N VAL A 173 3.25 -22.57 -16.71
CA VAL A 173 3.25 -22.09 -15.32
C VAL A 173 2.12 -22.75 -14.56
N GLY A 174 2.46 -23.58 -13.56
CA GLY A 174 1.50 -24.15 -12.61
C GLY A 174 1.01 -23.11 -11.60
N TYR A 175 0.32 -22.06 -12.08
CA TYR A 175 -0.22 -20.98 -11.26
C TYR A 175 -1.73 -21.01 -11.27
N GLU A 176 -2.32 -21.26 -10.11
CA GLU A 176 -3.76 -21.19 -9.86
C GLU A 176 -4.00 -20.18 -8.72
N PRO A 177 -4.60 -19.00 -9.01
CA PRO A 177 -4.89 -18.01 -7.99
C PRO A 177 -5.98 -18.50 -7.04
N ASP A 178 -5.96 -18.04 -5.78
CA ASP A 178 -7.05 -18.31 -4.82
C ASP A 178 -8.38 -17.77 -5.39
N PRO A 179 -9.45 -18.58 -5.45
CA PRO A 179 -10.78 -18.12 -5.85
C PRO A 179 -11.27 -16.87 -5.11
N ALA A 180 -10.91 -16.70 -3.83
CA ALA A 180 -11.29 -15.53 -3.05
C ALA A 180 -10.59 -14.26 -3.56
N ASP A 181 -9.29 -14.34 -3.80
CA ASP A 181 -8.51 -13.22 -4.36
C ASP A 181 -9.01 -12.86 -5.76
N LEU A 182 -9.30 -13.88 -6.56
CA LEU A 182 -9.82 -13.73 -7.91
C LEU A 182 -11.19 -13.03 -7.93
N ALA A 183 -12.07 -13.38 -6.99
CA ALA A 183 -13.36 -12.71 -6.81
C ALA A 183 -13.18 -11.24 -6.38
N LEU A 184 -12.22 -10.96 -5.49
CA LEU A 184 -11.90 -9.59 -5.03
C LEU A 184 -11.16 -8.74 -6.09
N SER A 185 -10.58 -9.37 -7.11
CA SER A 185 -9.87 -8.72 -8.21
C SER A 185 -10.72 -8.55 -9.47
N SER A 186 -11.90 -9.13 -9.49
CA SER A 186 -12.83 -9.09 -10.63
C SER A 186 -13.96 -8.10 -10.39
N ILE A 187 -14.34 -7.38 -11.43
CA ILE A 187 -15.58 -6.58 -11.41
C ILE A 187 -16.74 -7.56 -11.64
N PRO A 188 -17.86 -7.46 -10.89
CA PRO A 188 -19.05 -8.25 -11.19
C PRO A 188 -19.45 -8.10 -12.66
N GLY A 189 -19.41 -9.21 -13.41
CA GLY A 189 -19.59 -9.20 -14.86
C GLY A 189 -19.18 -10.54 -15.49
N PRO A 190 -19.30 -10.66 -16.83
CA PRO A 190 -19.04 -11.92 -17.54
C PRO A 190 -17.54 -12.27 -17.64
N GLU A 191 -16.64 -11.30 -17.44
CA GLU A 191 -15.21 -11.50 -17.60
C GLU A 191 -14.52 -11.46 -16.23
N MET A 192 -14.04 -12.63 -15.81
CA MET A 192 -13.21 -12.78 -14.62
C MET A 192 -11.79 -12.26 -14.91
N PHE A 193 -11.15 -11.64 -13.92
CA PHE A 193 -9.80 -11.10 -14.06
C PHE A 193 -8.79 -12.21 -14.38
N ASP A 194 -8.17 -12.17 -15.55
CA ASP A 194 -7.13 -13.14 -15.92
C ASP A 194 -5.72 -12.54 -15.69
N PRO A 195 -4.99 -12.99 -14.64
CA PRO A 195 -3.65 -12.49 -14.38
C PRO A 195 -2.66 -12.88 -15.48
N ARG A 196 -2.96 -13.84 -16.37
CA ARG A 196 -2.06 -14.18 -17.49
C ARG A 196 -2.13 -13.14 -18.62
N LYS A 197 -3.30 -12.51 -18.79
CA LYS A 197 -3.57 -11.58 -19.91
C LYS A 197 -3.40 -10.11 -19.54
N ARG A 198 -3.61 -9.72 -18.27
CA ARG A 198 -3.52 -8.31 -17.87
C ARG A 198 -2.08 -7.82 -17.83
N LYS A 199 -1.73 -6.86 -18.67
CA LYS A 199 -0.48 -6.07 -18.56
C LYS A 199 -0.81 -4.70 -17.96
N PHE A 200 -0.08 -4.29 -16.92
CA PHE A 200 -0.19 -2.95 -16.35
C PHE A 200 0.80 -2.01 -17.03
N SER A 201 0.37 -0.79 -17.36
CA SER A 201 1.30 0.22 -17.87
C SER A 201 2.17 0.79 -16.75
N GLU A 202 3.33 1.35 -17.08
CA GLU A 202 4.18 2.01 -16.08
C GLU A 202 3.46 3.18 -15.39
N GLU A 203 2.57 3.88 -16.10
CA GLU A 203 1.71 4.92 -15.52
C GLU A 203 0.68 4.36 -14.54
N GLU A 204 0.10 3.19 -14.82
CA GLU A 204 -0.80 2.53 -13.87
C GLU A 204 -0.06 2.12 -12.59
N LEU A 205 1.22 1.76 -12.66
CA LEU A 205 2.00 1.34 -11.50
C LEU A 205 2.58 2.51 -10.69
N LYS A 206 2.57 3.73 -11.24
CA LYS A 206 3.07 4.92 -10.54
C LYS A 206 2.15 5.30 -9.36
N PRO A 207 2.73 5.72 -8.22
CA PRO A 207 1.95 6.28 -7.13
C PRO A 207 1.10 7.46 -7.60
N GLN A 208 -0.13 7.55 -7.10
CA GLN A 208 -0.99 8.70 -7.37
C GLN A 208 -0.34 9.98 -6.80
N PRO A 209 -0.31 11.09 -7.56
CA PRO A 209 0.32 12.32 -7.10
C PRO A 209 -0.36 12.83 -5.84
N MET A 210 0.43 13.27 -4.86
CA MET A 210 -0.09 13.85 -3.63
C MET A 210 -0.62 15.26 -3.90
N ILE A 211 -1.94 15.39 -3.96
CA ILE A 211 -2.62 16.67 -4.14
C ILE A 211 -2.96 17.26 -2.77
N LYS A 212 -2.59 18.53 -2.56
CA LYS A 212 -2.94 19.28 -1.34
C LYS A 212 -4.46 19.47 -1.28
N LYS A 213 -5.07 19.05 -0.18
CA LYS A 213 -6.51 19.25 0.06
C LYS A 213 -6.77 20.71 0.42
N ALA A 214 -7.88 21.26 -0.03
CA ALA A 214 -8.36 22.56 0.44
C ALA A 214 -8.60 22.54 1.95
N ARG A 215 -8.45 23.71 2.60
CA ARG A 215 -8.73 23.85 4.04
C ARG A 215 -10.16 23.40 4.34
N LYS A 216 -10.32 22.60 5.40
CA LYS A 216 -11.62 22.13 5.86
C LYS A 216 -12.35 23.31 6.50
N VAL A 217 -13.44 23.75 5.88
CA VAL A 217 -14.37 24.71 6.50
C VAL A 217 -15.49 23.90 7.13
N PHE A 218 -15.60 23.97 8.46
CA PHE A 218 -16.70 23.37 9.18
C PHE A 218 -17.93 24.26 9.07
N ILE A 219 -19.05 23.67 8.69
CA ILE A 219 -20.34 24.36 8.62
C ILE A 219 -21.06 24.07 9.95
N PRO A 220 -21.37 25.11 10.75
CA PRO A 220 -22.17 24.97 11.98
C PRO A 220 -23.48 24.22 11.72
N ASP A 221 -23.97 23.49 12.72
CA ASP A 221 -25.15 22.63 12.57
C ASP A 221 -26.39 23.41 12.10
N ASP A 222 -26.59 24.62 12.62
CA ASP A 222 -27.71 25.51 12.24
C ASP A 222 -27.66 25.96 10.76
N LEU A 223 -26.51 25.80 10.10
CA LEU A 223 -26.29 26.17 8.70
C LEU A 223 -26.19 24.94 7.76
N LYS A 224 -26.41 23.73 8.25
CA LYS A 224 -26.41 22.50 7.44
C LYS A 224 -27.75 22.33 6.71
N ASP A 225 -27.90 23.06 5.60
CA ASP A 225 -29.05 22.98 4.71
C ASP A 225 -29.09 21.69 3.86
N ASP A 226 -30.19 21.49 3.11
CA ASP A 226 -30.33 20.34 2.21
C ASP A 226 -29.25 20.29 1.13
N LYS A 227 -28.75 21.45 0.69
CA LYS A 227 -27.67 21.58 -0.29
C LYS A 227 -26.35 21.04 0.27
N TYR A 228 -26.05 21.32 1.53
CA TYR A 228 -24.93 20.73 2.25
C TYR A 228 -25.06 19.21 2.30
N TRP A 229 -26.22 18.68 2.70
CA TRP A 229 -26.43 17.23 2.81
C TRP A 229 -26.34 16.51 1.47
N ALA A 230 -26.90 17.09 0.40
CA ALA A 230 -26.77 16.56 -0.96
C ALA A 230 -25.29 16.47 -1.40
N ARG A 231 -24.51 17.53 -1.14
CA ARG A 231 -23.06 17.56 -1.41
C ARG A 231 -22.30 16.52 -0.59
N ARG A 232 -22.61 16.40 0.71
CA ARG A 232 -21.98 15.44 1.61
C ARG A 232 -22.24 14.00 1.17
N ARG A 233 -23.48 13.68 0.78
CA ARG A 233 -23.86 12.36 0.24
C ARG A 233 -23.11 12.05 -1.07
N LYS A 234 -23.03 13.02 -2.00
CA LYS A 234 -22.26 12.87 -3.25
C LYS A 234 -20.77 12.61 -2.98
N ASN A 235 -20.15 13.34 -2.05
CA ASN A 235 -18.75 13.14 -1.68
C ASN A 235 -18.51 11.77 -1.02
N ASN A 236 -19.40 11.31 -0.13
CA ASN A 236 -19.31 9.98 0.48
C ASN A 236 -19.39 8.88 -0.59
N MET A 237 -20.30 9.00 -1.54
CA MET A 237 -20.41 8.06 -2.67
C MET A 237 -19.16 8.09 -3.56
N ALA A 238 -18.64 9.27 -3.88
CA ALA A 238 -17.40 9.41 -4.64
C ALA A 238 -16.19 8.83 -3.89
N ALA A 239 -16.10 9.06 -2.58
CA ALA A 239 -15.04 8.52 -1.73
C ALA A 239 -15.12 6.99 -1.64
N LYS A 240 -16.33 6.42 -1.51
CA LYS A 240 -16.54 4.96 -1.56
C LYS A 240 -16.07 4.40 -2.90
N ARG A 241 -16.56 4.94 -4.03
CA ARG A 241 -16.15 4.51 -5.38
C ARG A 241 -14.63 4.62 -5.57
N SER A 242 -14.01 5.71 -5.11
CA SER A 242 -12.55 5.90 -5.21
C SER A 242 -11.77 4.88 -4.38
N ARG A 243 -12.24 4.55 -3.17
CA ARG A 243 -11.65 3.49 -2.33
C ARG A 243 -11.79 2.12 -2.98
N ASP A 244 -12.98 1.79 -3.47
CA ASP A 244 -13.26 0.49 -4.09
C ASP A 244 -12.44 0.31 -5.39
N ALA A 245 -12.34 1.34 -6.23
CA ALA A 245 -11.51 1.31 -7.44
C ALA A 245 -10.01 1.18 -7.12
N ARG A 246 -9.52 1.86 -6.06
CA ARG A 246 -8.13 1.70 -5.60
C ARG A 246 -7.86 0.26 -5.15
N ARG A 247 -8.72 -0.27 -4.27
CA ARG A 247 -8.59 -1.65 -3.75
C ARG A 247 -8.62 -2.68 -4.87
N LEU A 248 -9.56 -2.56 -5.81
CA LEU A 248 -9.64 -3.44 -6.97
C LEU A 248 -8.33 -3.45 -7.76
N LYS A 249 -7.78 -2.25 -8.06
CA LYS A 249 -6.50 -2.13 -8.77
C LYS A 249 -5.34 -2.76 -7.99
N GLU A 250 -5.27 -2.53 -6.68
CA GLU A 250 -4.25 -3.14 -5.80
C GLU A 250 -4.35 -4.67 -5.80
N ASN A 251 -5.56 -5.23 -5.70
CA ASN A 251 -5.79 -6.68 -5.76
C ASN A 251 -5.36 -7.27 -7.11
N GLN A 252 -5.73 -6.63 -8.23
CA GLN A 252 -5.32 -7.08 -9.56
C GLN A 252 -3.79 -7.06 -9.73
N ILE A 253 -3.12 -6.02 -9.20
CA ILE A 253 -1.65 -5.94 -9.20
C ILE A 253 -1.06 -7.07 -8.37
N ALA A 254 -1.61 -7.37 -7.19
CA ALA A 254 -1.12 -8.44 -6.32
C ALA A 254 -1.20 -9.81 -6.99
N ILE A 255 -2.36 -10.18 -7.58
CA ILE A 255 -2.49 -11.47 -8.29
C ILE A 255 -1.57 -11.52 -9.50
N ARG A 256 -1.51 -10.45 -10.30
CA ARG A 256 -0.61 -10.41 -11.47
C ARG A 256 0.86 -10.53 -11.07
N ALA A 257 1.28 -9.85 -10.00
CA ALA A 257 2.64 -9.95 -9.46
C ALA A 257 2.96 -11.39 -9.05
N SER A 258 2.04 -12.05 -8.33
CA SER A 258 2.19 -13.46 -7.94
C SER A 258 2.31 -14.40 -9.15
N PHE A 259 1.51 -14.19 -10.20
CA PHE A 259 1.67 -14.93 -11.47
C PHE A 259 3.06 -14.68 -12.09
N LEU A 260 3.48 -13.42 -12.20
CA LEU A 260 4.76 -13.04 -12.80
C LEU A 260 5.95 -13.61 -12.02
N GLU A 261 5.86 -13.74 -10.69
CA GLU A 261 6.88 -14.41 -9.87
C GLU A 261 7.03 -15.89 -10.24
N LYS A 262 5.90 -16.60 -10.43
CA LYS A 262 5.92 -18.02 -10.84
C LYS A 262 6.41 -18.18 -12.28
N GLU A 263 5.95 -17.35 -13.20
CA GLU A 263 6.39 -17.34 -14.59
C GLU A 263 7.89 -17.04 -14.69
N ASN A 264 8.37 -16.04 -13.95
CA ASN A 264 9.79 -15.69 -13.91
C ASN A 264 10.65 -16.84 -13.34
N SER A 265 10.15 -17.53 -12.31
CA SER A 265 10.81 -18.72 -11.78
C SER A 265 10.88 -19.85 -12.82
N ALA A 266 9.80 -20.08 -13.57
CA ALA A 266 9.75 -21.10 -14.61
C ALA A 266 10.71 -20.79 -15.77
N LEU A 267 10.72 -19.54 -16.25
CA LEU A 267 11.67 -19.04 -17.26
C LEU A 267 13.12 -19.18 -16.79
N ARG A 268 13.42 -18.87 -15.52
CA ARG A 268 14.77 -19.04 -14.96
C ARG A 268 15.21 -20.50 -14.96
N GLN A 269 14.30 -21.43 -14.64
CA GLN A 269 14.56 -22.86 -14.70
C GLN A 269 14.83 -23.32 -16.14
N GLU A 270 14.00 -22.91 -17.10
CA GLU A 270 14.17 -23.22 -18.52
C GLU A 270 15.52 -22.70 -19.06
N VAL A 271 15.89 -21.46 -18.72
CA VAL A 271 17.21 -20.90 -19.07
C VAL A 271 18.35 -21.71 -18.43
N ALA A 272 18.20 -22.20 -17.21
CA ALA A 272 19.21 -23.02 -16.55
C ALA A 272 19.37 -24.38 -17.25
N ASP A 273 18.27 -25.02 -17.64
CA ASP A 273 18.27 -26.30 -18.36
C ASP A 273 18.87 -26.15 -19.76
N LEU A 274 18.48 -25.12 -20.52
CA LEU A 274 19.08 -24.81 -21.83
C LEU A 274 20.59 -24.53 -21.73
N ARG A 275 21.04 -23.83 -20.69
CA ARG A 275 22.48 -23.61 -20.44
C ARG A 275 23.22 -24.91 -20.15
N LYS A 276 22.60 -25.84 -19.39
CA LYS A 276 23.16 -27.16 -19.11
C LYS A 276 23.26 -28.00 -20.38
N GLU A 277 22.22 -28.00 -21.23
CA GLU A 277 22.22 -28.70 -22.53
C GLU A 277 23.25 -28.12 -23.49
N LEU A 278 23.31 -26.79 -23.62
CA LEU A 278 24.33 -26.11 -24.42
C LEU A 278 25.74 -26.48 -23.93
N GLY A 279 25.96 -26.56 -22.62
CA GLY A 279 27.21 -27.01 -22.02
C GLY A 279 27.57 -28.44 -22.42
N LYS A 280 26.62 -29.37 -22.39
CA LYS A 280 26.80 -30.76 -22.85
C LYS A 280 27.15 -30.81 -24.35
N CYS A 281 26.42 -30.09 -25.19
CA CYS A 281 26.68 -30.03 -26.64
C CYS A 281 28.06 -29.46 -26.94
N LYS A 282 28.46 -28.37 -26.28
CA LYS A 282 29.82 -27.81 -26.39
C LYS A 282 30.89 -28.81 -25.98
N ASN A 283 30.67 -29.57 -24.91
CA ASN A 283 31.60 -30.62 -24.48
C ASN A 283 31.74 -31.74 -25.51
N ILE A 284 30.64 -32.16 -26.13
CA ILE A 284 30.64 -33.17 -27.19
C ILE A 284 31.37 -32.65 -28.43
N LEU A 285 31.09 -31.41 -28.87
CA LEU A 285 31.78 -30.77 -29.98
C LEU A 285 33.29 -30.65 -29.73
N ALA A 286 33.70 -30.20 -28.55
CA ALA A 286 35.12 -30.12 -28.18
C ALA A 286 35.81 -31.50 -28.20
N LYS A 287 35.14 -32.56 -27.74
CA LYS A 287 35.64 -33.95 -27.81
C LYS A 287 35.71 -34.49 -29.24
N TYR A 288 34.81 -34.05 -30.11
CA TYR A 288 34.83 -34.41 -31.53
C TYR A 288 35.98 -33.72 -32.24
N GLU A 289 36.09 -32.39 -32.08
CA GLU A 289 37.15 -31.57 -32.64
C GLU A 289 38.55 -32.04 -32.19
N ALA A 290 38.70 -32.41 -30.92
CA ALA A 290 39.95 -32.98 -30.41
C ALA A 290 40.35 -34.32 -31.06
N ARG A 291 39.38 -35.09 -31.59
CA ARG A 291 39.63 -36.41 -32.23
C ARG A 291 39.76 -36.33 -33.74
N HIS A 292 39.06 -35.41 -34.38
CA HIS A 292 38.93 -35.34 -35.84
C HIS A 292 39.51 -34.07 -36.46
N GLY A 293 40.01 -33.14 -35.64
CA GLY A 293 40.38 -31.80 -36.09
C GLY A 293 39.17 -30.85 -36.15
N PRO A 294 39.41 -29.57 -36.46
CA PRO A 294 38.36 -28.57 -36.62
C PRO A 294 37.37 -28.97 -37.73
N LEU A 295 36.09 -28.65 -37.51
CA LEU A 295 35.03 -28.78 -38.51
C LEU A 295 35.23 -27.82 -39.69
#